data_AF-A0A4R6J3D7-F1
#
_entry.id   AF-A0A4R6J3D7-F1
#
_cell.length_a   1.000
_cell.length_b   1.000
_cell.length_c   1.000
_cell.angle_alpha   90.00
_cell.angle_beta   90.00
_cell.angle_gamma   90.00
#
_symmetry.space_group_name_H-M   'P 1'
#
loop_
_entity.id
_entity.type
_entity.pdbx_description
1 polymer ?
#
loop_
_entity_poly.entity_id
_entity_poly.type
_entity_poly.pdbx_seq_one_letter_code
_entity_poly.pdbx_strand_id
1 'polypeptide(L)'
;MNQFDDEASWPGYVDVTIVEFAAHTAYLDPLTGTGYLVTPRPENDIAAPEGPFVEVAWSERLTDYGRVGGLSLYTADRLRAVRILEQEGWTYLHDECGQVEEAGRTTDGRRVLCLYGSPMVEEPTLDALSRALIALDIAADIDVQSRNWAN
;
A
#
# COMPACT_ATOMS: atom_id res chain seq x y z
N MET A 1 -10.59 -1.86 48.86
CA MET A 1 -9.92 -0.77 48.12
C MET A 1 -9.83 -1.28 46.69
N ASN A 2 -10.83 -0.94 45.88
CA ASN A 2 -10.98 -1.49 44.52
C ASN A 2 -10.04 -0.71 43.60
N GLN A 3 -8.99 -1.38 43.14
CA GLN A 3 -8.13 -0.95 42.06
C GLN A 3 -8.54 -1.81 40.85
N PHE A 4 -9.73 -1.54 40.32
CA PHE A 4 -10.15 -2.09 39.04
C PHE A 4 -10.08 -0.94 38.04
N ASP A 5 -9.16 -1.09 37.11
CA ASP A 5 -9.34 -0.76 35.70
C ASP A 5 -9.68 0.71 35.40
N ASP A 6 -8.67 1.57 35.50
CA ASP A 6 -8.48 2.58 34.44
C ASP A 6 -7.80 1.88 33.25
N GLU A 7 -8.47 0.87 32.69
CA GLU A 7 -8.22 0.49 31.29
C GLU A 7 -8.63 1.72 30.50
N ALA A 8 -7.64 2.50 30.06
CA ALA A 8 -7.85 3.62 29.16
C ALA A 8 -8.77 3.11 28.05
N SER A 9 -10.01 3.58 28.03
CA SER A 9 -11.00 3.22 27.03
C SER A 9 -10.42 3.65 25.69
N TRP A 10 -9.79 2.72 24.99
CA TRP A 10 -9.33 2.93 23.63
C TRP A 10 -10.59 3.32 22.86
N PRO A 11 -10.63 4.53 22.27
CA PRO A 11 -11.83 4.95 21.58
C PRO A 11 -12.16 3.89 20.54
N GLY A 12 -13.43 3.51 20.41
CA GLY A 12 -13.90 2.56 19.39
C GLY A 12 -13.80 3.09 17.95
N TYR A 13 -12.86 4.00 17.70
CA TYR A 13 -12.60 4.70 16.47
C TYR A 13 -11.23 4.26 15.94
N VAL A 14 -11.15 4.03 14.63
CA VAL A 14 -9.90 3.79 13.92
C VAL A 14 -9.54 5.07 13.17
N ASP A 15 -8.31 5.56 13.35
CA ASP A 15 -7.80 6.71 12.61
C ASP A 15 -7.12 6.25 11.32
N VAL A 16 -7.74 6.54 10.18
CA VAL A 16 -7.16 6.20 8.87
C VAL A 16 -6.52 7.44 8.27
N THR A 17 -5.20 7.42 8.19
CA THR A 17 -4.41 8.44 7.48
C THR A 17 -4.41 8.14 5.98
N ILE A 18 -4.79 9.12 5.17
CA ILE A 18 -4.82 8.99 3.70
C ILE A 18 -3.67 9.81 3.11
N VAL A 19 -2.84 9.16 2.29
CA VAL A 19 -1.72 9.81 1.60
C VAL A 19 -1.83 9.58 0.10
N GLU A 20 -1.85 10.65 -0.69
CA GLU A 20 -1.98 10.59 -2.14
C GLU A 20 -0.63 10.80 -2.83
N PHE A 21 -0.31 9.93 -3.79
CA PHE A 21 0.93 9.95 -4.56
C PHE A 21 0.63 9.84 -6.05
N ALA A 22 0.50 10.98 -6.72
CA ALA A 22 0.07 11.03 -8.12
C ALA A 22 -1.25 10.26 -8.32
N ALA A 23 -1.19 9.05 -8.90
CA ALA A 23 -2.37 8.21 -9.11
C ALA A 23 -2.50 7.03 -8.11
N HIS A 24 -1.62 6.96 -7.11
CA HIS A 24 -1.69 5.99 -6.00
C HIS A 24 -2.28 6.66 -4.75
N THR A 25 -2.94 5.85 -3.91
CA THR A 25 -3.44 6.31 -2.61
C THR A 25 -3.09 5.28 -1.56
N ALA A 26 -2.43 5.71 -0.48
CA ALA A 26 -2.18 4.89 0.69
C ALA A 26 -3.20 5.21 1.79
N TYR A 27 -3.73 4.16 2.42
CA TYR A 27 -4.62 4.22 3.58
C TYR A 27 -3.90 3.53 4.72
N LEU A 28 -3.61 4.24 5.79
CA LEU A 28 -2.70 3.81 6.84
C LEU A 28 -3.40 3.90 8.19
N ASP A 29 -3.27 2.87 9.01
CA ASP A 29 -3.57 2.94 10.44
C ASP A 29 -2.25 2.87 11.23
N PRO A 30 -1.67 4.01 11.63
CA PRO A 30 -0.41 4.03 12.39
C PRO A 30 -0.52 3.34 13.75
N LEU A 31 -1.75 3.22 14.30
CA LEU A 31 -1.96 2.58 15.60
C LEU A 31 -1.56 1.11 15.53
N THR A 32 -2.13 0.37 14.58
CA THR A 32 -1.82 -1.05 14.39
C THR A 32 -0.65 -1.31 13.46
N GLY A 33 -0.15 -0.29 12.76
CA GLY A 33 0.91 -0.45 11.76
C GLY A 33 0.44 -1.15 10.48
N THR A 34 -0.87 -1.21 10.24
CA THR A 34 -1.45 -1.84 9.04
C THR A 34 -1.82 -0.78 8.02
N GLY A 35 -1.63 -1.06 6.73
CA GLY A 35 -2.05 -0.15 5.68
C GLY A 35 -2.27 -0.81 4.34
N TYR A 36 -2.87 -0.05 3.42
CA TYR A 36 -3.14 -0.44 2.04
C TYR A 36 -2.57 0.58 1.08
N LEU A 37 -1.96 0.11 0.00
CA LEU A 37 -1.62 0.92 -1.16
C LEU A 37 -2.53 0.55 -2.32
N VAL A 38 -3.41 1.48 -2.70
CA VAL A 38 -4.26 1.34 -3.88
C VAL A 38 -3.49 1.82 -5.11
N THR A 39 -3.38 0.94 -6.09
CA THR A 39 -2.72 1.25 -7.36
C THR A 39 -3.62 2.10 -8.26
N PRO A 40 -3.07 2.86 -9.22
CA PRO A 40 -3.83 3.51 -10.27
C PRO A 40 -4.75 2.55 -11.02
N ARG A 41 -5.76 3.10 -11.69
CA ARG A 41 -6.55 2.33 -12.66
C ARG A 41 -5.63 1.84 -13.78
N PRO A 42 -5.64 0.54 -14.11
CA PRO A 42 -4.78 0.00 -15.15
C PRO A 42 -5.07 0.63 -16.53
N GLU A 43 -6.32 1.06 -16.76
CA GLU A 43 -6.75 1.74 -18.00
C GLU A 43 -6.11 3.13 -18.18
N ASN A 44 -5.66 3.75 -17.09
CA ASN A 44 -5.01 5.06 -17.10
C ASN A 44 -3.48 4.95 -17.15
N ASP A 45 -2.92 3.73 -17.25
CA ASP A 45 -1.48 3.55 -17.39
C ASP A 45 -1.03 3.95 -18.80
N ILE A 46 -0.01 4.78 -18.87
CA ILE A 46 0.67 5.12 -20.11
C ILE A 46 1.83 4.16 -20.24
N ALA A 47 1.65 3.18 -21.14
CA ALA A 47 2.68 2.21 -21.48
C ALA A 47 3.99 2.93 -21.85
N ALA A 48 5.11 2.33 -21.47
CA ALA A 48 6.41 2.85 -21.85
C ALA A 48 6.49 2.93 -23.38
N PRO A 49 7.06 4.01 -23.95
CA PRO A 49 7.24 4.09 -25.39
C PRO A 49 8.16 2.96 -25.86
N GLU A 50 7.61 2.00 -26.61
CA GLU A 50 8.35 0.91 -27.21
C GLU A 50 8.94 1.37 -28.55
N GLY A 51 10.26 1.39 -28.66
CA GLY A 51 10.92 1.69 -29.92
C GLY A 51 12.45 1.62 -29.82
N PRO A 52 13.15 1.11 -30.85
CA PRO A 52 14.60 0.95 -30.85
C PRO A 52 15.36 2.28 -30.70
N PHE A 53 14.73 3.41 -31.04
CA PHE A 53 15.31 4.75 -30.89
C PHE A 53 15.12 5.35 -29.49
N VAL A 54 14.21 4.79 -28.68
CA VAL A 54 13.97 5.21 -27.30
C VAL A 54 15.05 4.63 -26.40
N GLU A 55 15.37 3.33 -26.51
CA GLU A 55 16.46 2.71 -25.75
C GLU A 55 17.80 3.45 -25.92
N VAL A 56 18.09 3.94 -27.13
CA VAL A 56 19.33 4.69 -27.43
C VAL A 56 19.32 6.09 -26.79
N ALA A 57 18.19 6.79 -26.84
CA ALA A 57 18.07 8.14 -26.27
C ALA A 57 18.11 8.15 -24.72
N TRP A 58 17.66 7.08 -24.06
CA TRP A 58 17.65 6.97 -22.59
C TRP A 58 18.90 6.29 -22.01
N SER A 59 19.59 5.45 -22.78
CA SER A 59 20.82 4.77 -22.34
C SER A 59 22.04 5.69 -22.23
N GLU A 60 22.11 6.78 -22.99
CA GLU A 60 23.22 7.75 -22.88
C GLU A 60 23.18 8.59 -21.58
N ARG A 61 22.07 8.59 -20.83
CA ARG A 61 21.91 9.39 -19.60
C ARG A 61 21.80 8.59 -18.29
N LEU A 62 21.56 7.30 -18.35
CA LEU A 62 21.40 6.44 -17.17
C LEU A 62 22.39 5.28 -17.25
N THR A 63 23.67 5.58 -17.02
CA THR A 63 24.63 4.53 -16.69
C THR A 63 24.25 3.93 -15.34
N ASP A 64 23.95 2.63 -15.35
CA ASP A 64 24.24 1.66 -14.26
C ASP A 64 23.08 0.84 -13.65
N TYR A 65 21.89 0.75 -14.28
CA TYR A 65 20.93 -0.31 -13.92
C TYR A 65 20.35 -1.00 -15.17
N GLY A 66 20.45 -2.33 -15.18
CA GLY A 66 20.24 -3.18 -16.35
C GLY A 66 18.87 -3.09 -17.03
N ARG A 67 18.90 -3.39 -18.33
CA ARG A 67 17.75 -3.61 -19.24
C ARG A 67 16.73 -2.46 -19.26
N VAL A 68 17.11 -1.36 -19.91
CA VAL A 68 16.27 -0.17 -20.07
C VAL A 68 15.24 -0.38 -21.19
N GLY A 69 14.21 -1.19 -20.92
CA GLY A 69 12.88 -0.82 -21.41
C GLY A 69 12.45 0.40 -20.60
N GLY A 70 11.85 1.43 -21.23
CA GLY A 70 11.40 2.61 -20.50
C GLY A 70 10.52 2.21 -19.31
N LEU A 71 10.70 2.84 -18.15
CA LEU A 71 9.75 2.65 -17.06
C LEU A 71 8.42 3.29 -17.51
N SER A 72 7.31 2.54 -17.43
CA SER A 72 5.99 3.16 -17.59
C SER A 72 5.82 4.25 -16.55
N LEU A 73 4.97 5.25 -16.83
CA LEU A 73 4.68 6.30 -15.85
C LEU A 73 4.16 5.68 -14.54
N TYR A 74 3.33 4.64 -14.65
CA TYR A 74 2.91 3.82 -13.53
C TYR A 74 4.08 3.27 -12.70
N THR A 75 5.09 2.70 -13.35
CA THR A 75 6.23 2.12 -12.62
C THR A 75 7.05 3.19 -11.90
N ALA A 76 7.28 4.34 -12.56
CA ALA A 76 7.99 5.46 -11.96
C ALA A 76 7.24 6.06 -10.75
N ASP A 77 5.94 6.29 -10.90
CA ASP A 77 5.08 6.81 -9.83
C ASP A 77 4.98 5.83 -8.67
N ARG A 78 4.85 4.53 -8.95
CA ARG A 78 4.83 3.49 -7.93
C ARG A 78 6.13 3.45 -7.13
N LEU A 79 7.29 3.45 -7.81
CA LEU A 79 8.59 3.47 -7.15
C LEU A 79 8.77 4.71 -6.28
N ARG A 80 8.26 5.86 -6.74
CA ARG A 80 8.29 7.10 -5.96
C ARG A 80 7.37 7.02 -4.73
N ALA A 81 6.14 6.52 -4.89
CA ALA A 81 5.19 6.36 -3.79
C ALA A 81 5.77 5.45 -2.70
N VAL A 82 6.34 4.30 -3.10
CA VAL A 82 6.99 3.36 -2.18
C VAL A 82 8.15 4.00 -1.45
N ARG A 83 9.04 4.72 -2.17
CA ARG A 83 10.17 5.39 -1.53
C ARG A 83 9.74 6.40 -0.46
N ILE A 84 8.64 7.13 -0.69
CA ILE A 84 8.13 8.07 0.30
C ILE A 84 7.56 7.31 1.50
N LEU A 85 6.79 6.25 1.27
CA LEU A 85 6.28 5.39 2.34
C LEU A 85 7.41 4.77 3.18
N GLU A 86 8.48 4.28 2.53
CA GLU A 86 9.65 3.73 3.21
C GLU A 86 10.37 4.76 4.08
N GLN A 87 10.46 6.01 3.62
CA GLN A 87 11.02 7.12 4.42
C GLN A 87 10.18 7.40 5.67
N GLU A 88 8.87 7.17 5.60
CA GLU A 88 7.93 7.30 6.71
C GLU A 88 7.77 5.99 7.51
N GLY A 89 8.61 4.97 7.25
CA GLY A 89 8.62 3.71 8.00
C GLY A 89 7.62 2.66 7.55
N TRP A 90 7.01 2.83 6.37
CA TRP A 90 6.05 1.88 5.78
C TRP A 90 6.68 1.09 4.64
N THR A 91 6.44 -0.21 4.61
CA THR A 91 6.94 -1.10 3.55
C THR A 91 5.89 -2.12 3.14
N TYR A 92 6.11 -2.82 2.03
CA TYR A 92 5.22 -3.86 1.58
C TYR A 92 5.22 -5.05 2.53
N LEU A 93 4.02 -5.58 2.79
CA LEU A 93 3.90 -6.90 3.36
C LEU A 93 4.21 -7.93 2.26
N HIS A 94 5.09 -8.86 2.59
CA HIS A 94 5.48 -9.93 1.70
C HIS A 94 4.94 -11.27 2.21
N ASP A 95 4.43 -12.08 1.29
CA ASP A 95 4.02 -13.45 1.58
C ASP A 95 5.22 -14.38 1.80
N GLU A 96 4.94 -15.66 2.07
CA GLU A 96 5.97 -16.69 2.29
C GLU A 96 6.89 -16.91 1.06
N CYS A 97 6.46 -16.48 -0.13
CA CYS A 97 7.22 -16.55 -1.37
C CYS A 97 8.01 -15.26 -1.66
N GLY A 98 7.93 -14.26 -0.79
CA GLY A 98 8.54 -12.94 -0.98
C GLY A 98 7.80 -12.06 -1.98
N GLN A 99 6.61 -12.44 -2.43
CA GLN A 99 5.77 -11.58 -3.28
C GLN A 99 5.02 -10.57 -2.42
N VAL A 100 4.72 -9.40 -2.98
CA VAL A 100 3.90 -8.40 -2.29
C VAL A 100 2.49 -8.96 -2.12
N GLU A 101 2.02 -8.99 -0.88
CA GLU A 101 0.70 -9.49 -0.54
C GLU A 101 -0.40 -8.55 -1.07
N GLU A 102 -1.42 -9.14 -1.70
CA GLU A 102 -2.56 -8.42 -2.26
C GLU A 102 -3.76 -8.57 -1.30
N ALA A 103 -4.26 -7.44 -0.79
CA ALA A 103 -5.46 -7.41 0.06
C ALA A 103 -6.73 -7.70 -0.75
N GLY A 104 -6.70 -7.42 -2.06
CA GLY A 104 -7.79 -7.62 -2.99
C GLY A 104 -7.86 -6.51 -4.03
N ARG A 105 -9.09 -6.20 -4.46
CA ARG A 105 -9.39 -5.15 -5.42
C ARG A 105 -10.46 -4.21 -4.90
N THR A 106 -10.34 -2.96 -5.28
CA THR A 106 -11.40 -1.96 -5.08
C THR A 106 -12.60 -2.23 -5.98
N THR A 107 -13.77 -1.66 -5.68
CA THR A 107 -14.98 -1.83 -6.51
C THR A 107 -14.82 -1.32 -7.95
N ASP A 108 -13.87 -0.41 -8.19
CA ASP A 108 -13.52 0.09 -9.51
C ASP A 108 -12.33 -0.64 -10.15
N GLY A 109 -11.93 -1.80 -9.60
CA GLY A 109 -10.99 -2.74 -10.21
C GLY A 109 -9.51 -2.47 -9.96
N ARG A 110 -9.16 -1.42 -9.20
CA ARG A 110 -7.77 -1.13 -8.80
C ARG A 110 -7.27 -2.19 -7.82
N ARG A 111 -5.99 -2.56 -7.92
CA ARG A 111 -5.34 -3.51 -7.01
C ARG A 111 -5.03 -2.83 -5.68
N VAL A 112 -5.13 -3.59 -4.59
CA VAL A 112 -4.82 -3.12 -3.24
C VAL A 112 -3.70 -3.99 -2.67
N LEU A 113 -2.57 -3.37 -2.38
CA LEU A 113 -1.38 -4.04 -1.86
C LEU A 113 -1.27 -3.80 -0.35
N CYS A 114 -0.89 -4.83 0.39
CA CYS A 114 -0.70 -4.74 1.84
C CYS A 114 0.58 -3.96 2.18
N LEU A 115 0.48 -3.04 3.12
CA LEU A 115 1.59 -2.33 3.75
C LEU A 115 1.65 -2.68 5.23
N TYR A 116 2.87 -2.68 5.78
CA TYR A 116 3.10 -2.69 7.21
C TYR A 116 4.08 -1.59 7.60
N GLY A 117 3.90 -1.06 8.80
CA GLY A 117 4.82 -0.12 9.45
C GLY A 117 4.98 -0.48 10.91
N SER A 118 5.92 0.18 11.59
CA SER A 118 6.05 0.02 13.05
C SER A 118 4.79 0.57 13.73
N PRO A 119 4.03 -0.26 14.47
CA PRO A 119 2.85 0.21 15.17
C PRO A 119 3.24 1.24 16.24
N MET A 120 2.37 2.24 16.47
CA MET A 120 2.55 3.19 17.58
C MET A 120 2.39 2.54 18.96
N VAL A 121 1.81 1.33 18.98
CA VAL A 121 1.60 0.53 20.18
C VAL A 121 2.46 -0.73 20.09
N GLU A 122 3.03 -1.17 21.21
CA GLU A 122 4.01 -2.26 21.22
C GLU A 122 3.44 -3.57 20.66
N GLU A 123 2.20 -3.90 21.03
CA GLU A 123 1.44 -5.04 20.48
C GLU A 123 -0.04 -4.66 20.31
N PRO A 124 -0.53 -4.47 19.07
CA PRO A 124 -1.94 -4.23 18.83
C PRO A 124 -2.75 -5.47 19.19
N THR A 125 -3.89 -5.29 19.86
CA THR A 125 -4.79 -6.41 20.13
C THR A 125 -5.43 -6.92 18.84
N LEU A 126 -5.83 -8.19 18.82
CA LEU A 126 -6.52 -8.78 17.66
C LEU A 126 -7.81 -8.02 17.30
N ASP A 127 -8.53 -7.51 18.29
CA ASP A 127 -9.73 -6.69 18.10
C ASP A 127 -9.39 -5.33 17.46
N ALA A 128 -8.31 -4.67 17.91
CA ALA A 128 -7.83 -3.43 17.29
C ALA A 128 -7.42 -3.66 15.84
N LEU A 129 -6.68 -4.73 15.55
CA LEU A 129 -6.29 -5.10 14.20
C LEU A 129 -7.51 -5.43 13.32
N SER A 130 -8.47 -6.18 13.85
CA SER A 130 -9.69 -6.51 13.12
C SER A 130 -10.49 -5.26 12.75
N ARG A 131 -10.62 -4.31 13.69
CA ARG A 131 -11.28 -3.02 13.43
C ARG A 131 -10.51 -2.19 12.41
N ALA A 132 -9.19 -2.15 12.51
CA ALA A 132 -8.32 -1.45 11.57
C ALA A 132 -8.52 -1.97 10.15
N LEU A 133 -8.47 -3.29 9.96
CA LEU A 133 -8.70 -3.93 8.66
C LEU A 133 -10.08 -3.62 8.10
N ILE A 134 -11.13 -3.63 8.92
CA ILE A 134 -12.49 -3.25 8.48
C ILE A 134 -12.54 -1.79 8.04
N ALA A 135 -11.93 -0.89 8.81
CA ALA A 135 -11.89 0.54 8.48
C ALA A 135 -11.11 0.80 7.18
N LEU A 136 -9.98 0.10 6.99
CA LEU A 136 -9.17 0.18 5.78
C LEU A 136 -9.90 -0.38 4.55
N ASP A 137 -10.61 -1.50 4.68
CA ASP A 137 -11.46 -2.05 3.62
C ASP A 137 -12.50 -1.02 3.15
N ILE A 138 -13.17 -0.38 4.11
CA ILE A 138 -14.20 0.64 3.84
C ILE A 138 -13.56 1.88 3.19
N ALA A 139 -12.44 2.35 3.74
CA ALA A 139 -11.78 3.56 3.24
C ALA A 139 -11.18 3.38 1.83
N ALA A 140 -10.62 2.20 1.56
CA ALA A 140 -10.08 1.84 0.26
C ALA A 140 -11.15 1.35 -0.73
N ASP A 141 -12.40 1.17 -0.28
CA ASP A 141 -13.51 0.67 -1.08
C ASP A 141 -13.23 -0.72 -1.69
N ILE A 142 -12.74 -1.66 -0.87
CA ILE A 142 -12.42 -3.03 -1.28
C ILE A 142 -13.71 -3.80 -1.58
N ASP A 143 -13.75 -4.47 -2.73
CA ASP A 143 -14.79 -5.43 -3.07
C ASP A 143 -14.64 -6.68 -2.19
N VAL A 144 -15.63 -6.93 -1.34
CA VAL A 144 -15.70 -8.07 -0.42
C VAL A 144 -15.59 -9.41 -1.15
N GLN A 145 -16.04 -9.50 -2.40
CA GLN A 145 -15.91 -10.72 -3.19
C GLN A 145 -14.45 -10.98 -3.61
N SER A 146 -13.65 -9.93 -3.75
CA SER A 146 -12.25 -10.01 -4.15
C SER A 146 -11.31 -10.56 -3.09
N ARG A 147 -11.73 -10.50 -1.82
CA ARG A 147 -10.95 -10.95 -0.66
C ARG A 147 -10.82 -12.48 -0.56
N ASN A 148 -11.71 -13.22 -1.23
CA ASN A 148 -11.80 -14.68 -1.14
C ASN A 148 -10.81 -15.44 -2.06
N TRP A 149 -10.07 -14.75 -2.92
CA TRP A 149 -9.08 -15.38 -3.81
C TRP A 149 -7.65 -15.43 -3.23
N ALA A 150 -7.44 -14.88 -2.03
CA ALA A 150 -6.13 -14.78 -1.38
C ALA A 150 -5.90 -15.77 -0.21
N ASN A 151 -6.80 -16.75 -0.01
CA ASN A 151 -6.64 -17.83 0.98
C ASN A 151 -6.34 -19.18 0.30
#